data_AF-A0A270BKD2-F1
#
_entry.id   AF-A0A270BKD2-F1
#
_cell.length_a   1.000
_cell.length_b   1.000
_cell.length_c   1.000
_cell.angle_alpha   90.00
_cell.angle_beta   90.00
_cell.angle_gamma   90.00
#
_symmetry.space_group_name_H-M   'P 1'
#
loop_
_entity.id
_entity.type
_entity.pdbx_description
1 polymer ?
#
loop_
_entity_poly.entity_id
_entity_poly.type
_entity_poly.pdbx_seq_one_letter_code
_entity_poly.pdbx_strand_id
1 'polypeptide(L)'
;MSTDLAKLLSASGLLGRSSRVIRANVASLIETSSKLDERFPGDIVPVPGTIDPRARPLIESYVQLLRDIDAWVGAPLELGPDWLDEIIARRGAWEGGVQ
;
A
#
# COMPACT_ATOMS: atom_id res chain seq x y z
N MET A 1 -32.28 -1.61 -15.03
CA MET A 1 -30.87 -1.26 -14.78
C MET A 1 -30.04 -2.01 -15.83
N SER A 2 -29.18 -1.33 -16.61
CA SER A 2 -28.39 -2.00 -17.66
C SER A 2 -27.42 -3.02 -17.04
N THR A 3 -27.28 -4.19 -17.66
CA THR A 3 -26.33 -5.25 -17.28
C THR A 3 -24.90 -4.72 -17.16
N ASP A 4 -24.54 -3.69 -17.93
CA ASP A 4 -23.20 -3.09 -17.90
C ASP A 4 -22.96 -2.26 -16.65
N LEU A 5 -23.99 -1.55 -16.15
CA LEU A 5 -23.90 -0.83 -14.89
C LEU A 5 -23.70 -1.79 -13.70
N ALA A 6 -24.40 -2.92 -13.71
CA ALA A 6 -24.24 -3.95 -12.68
C ALA A 6 -22.83 -4.57 -12.70
N LYS A 7 -22.29 -4.84 -13.90
CA LYS A 7 -20.90 -5.32 -14.06
C LYS A 7 -19.87 -4.31 -13.59
N LEU A 8 -20.05 -3.03 -13.91
CA LEU A 8 -19.16 -1.95 -13.47
C LEU A 8 -19.15 -1.81 -11.94
N LEU A 9 -20.33 -1.82 -11.30
CA LEU A 9 -20.44 -1.77 -9.84
C LEU A 9 -19.78 -3.00 -9.19
N SER A 10 -19.97 -4.19 -9.77
CA SER A 10 -19.34 -5.42 -9.29
C SER A 10 -17.81 -5.37 -9.41
N ALA A 11 -17.29 -4.89 -10.55
CA ALA A 11 -15.86 -4.72 -10.80
C ALA A 11 -15.23 -3.71 -9.83
N SER A 12 -15.88 -2.57 -9.60
CA SER A 12 -15.43 -1.58 -8.61
C SER A 12 -15.39 -2.17 -7.19
N GLY A 13 -16.42 -2.93 -6.79
CA GLY A 13 -16.42 -3.63 -5.52
C GLY A 13 -15.31 -4.69 -5.38
N LEU A 14 -14.97 -5.39 -6.47
CA LEU A 14 -13.85 -6.33 -6.51
C LEU A 14 -12.51 -5.60 -6.34
N LEU A 15 -12.30 -4.50 -7.07
CA LEU A 15 -11.09 -3.67 -6.96
C LEU A 15 -10.92 -3.08 -5.56
N GLY A 16 -12.02 -2.64 -4.92
CA GLY A 16 -12.06 -2.23 -3.52
C GLY A 16 -11.46 -3.27 -2.58
N ARG A 17 -11.96 -4.51 -2.67
CA ARG A 17 -11.49 -5.62 -1.83
C ARG A 17 -10.06 -6.03 -2.15
N SER A 18 -9.70 -6.09 -3.44
CA SER A 18 -8.34 -6.40 -3.88
C SER A 18 -7.34 -5.38 -3.37
N SER A 19 -7.66 -4.08 -3.46
CA SER A 19 -6.82 -3.00 -2.93
C SER A 19 -6.57 -3.19 -1.43
N ARG A 20 -7.61 -3.43 -0.63
CA ARG A 20 -7.47 -3.71 0.81
C ARG A 20 -6.51 -4.88 1.10
N VAL A 21 -6.67 -6.00 0.38
CA VAL A 21 -5.81 -7.18 0.56
C VAL A 21 -4.36 -6.87 0.19
N ILE A 22 -4.13 -6.16 -0.92
CA ILE A 22 -2.78 -5.78 -1.36
C ILE A 22 -2.14 -4.83 -0.34
N ARG A 23 -2.88 -3.84 0.17
CA ARG A 23 -2.38 -2.93 1.22
C ARG A 23 -1.94 -3.68 2.48
N ALA A 24 -2.76 -4.63 2.95
CA ALA A 24 -2.41 -5.46 4.10
C ALA A 24 -1.14 -6.30 3.84
N ASN A 25 -1.03 -6.89 2.64
CA ASN A 25 0.15 -7.67 2.26
C ASN A 25 1.41 -6.81 2.17
N VAL A 26 1.31 -5.60 1.61
CA VAL A 26 2.42 -4.64 1.55
C VAL A 26 2.85 -4.24 2.95
N ALA A 27 1.90 -3.92 3.83
CA ALA A 27 2.19 -3.54 5.21
C ALA A 27 2.94 -4.66 5.93
N SER A 28 2.41 -5.89 5.88
CA SER A 28 3.02 -7.06 6.51
C SER A 28 4.41 -7.37 5.93
N LEU A 29 4.58 -7.26 4.62
CA LEU A 29 5.87 -7.47 3.97
C LEU A 29 6.90 -6.43 4.43
N ILE A 30 6.52 -5.16 4.54
CA ILE A 30 7.40 -4.10 5.03
C ILE A 30 7.76 -4.34 6.50
N GLU A 31 6.78 -4.62 7.36
CA GLU A 31 7.01 -4.87 8.78
C GLU A 31 7.95 -6.06 9.03
N THR A 32 7.77 -7.15 8.26
CA THR A 32 8.59 -8.36 8.41
C THR A 32 9.96 -8.26 7.74
N SER A 33 10.16 -7.30 6.84
CA SER A 33 11.43 -7.09 6.14
C SER A 33 12.22 -5.88 6.63
N SER A 34 11.69 -5.08 7.55
CA SER A 34 12.35 -3.87 8.08
C SER A 34 12.80 -4.05 9.52
N LYS A 35 13.67 -3.13 9.97
CA LYS A 35 13.74 -2.84 11.41
C LYS A 35 12.46 -2.11 11.83
N LEU A 36 11.97 -2.44 13.01
CA LEU A 36 10.83 -1.80 13.62
C LEU A 36 11.30 -0.89 14.75
N ASP A 37 10.65 0.25 14.90
CA ASP A 37 10.85 1.19 16.00
C ASP A 37 9.51 1.49 16.67
N GLU A 38 9.55 1.69 17.98
CA GLU A 38 8.36 2.03 18.76
C GLU A 38 8.25 3.56 18.83
N ARG A 39 7.28 4.12 18.12
CA ARG A 39 6.94 5.53 18.22
C ARG A 39 5.96 5.74 19.34
N PHE A 40 6.17 6.81 20.11
CA PHE A 40 5.29 7.13 21.21
C PHE A 40 3.96 7.73 20.71
N PRO A 41 2.79 7.26 21.20
CA PRO A 41 2.59 6.23 22.21
C PRO A 41 2.23 4.85 21.61
N GLY A 42 3.20 3.93 21.51
CA GLY A 42 2.96 2.50 21.28
C GLY A 42 2.80 2.06 19.82
N ASP A 43 2.98 2.94 18.85
CA ASP A 43 2.91 2.57 17.43
C ASP A 43 4.23 1.96 16.98
N ILE A 44 4.18 0.68 16.61
CA ILE A 44 5.33 0.01 15.99
C ILE A 44 5.32 0.38 14.51
N VAL A 45 6.38 1.07 14.06
CA VAL A 45 6.50 1.49 12.67
C VAL A 45 7.81 0.98 12.04
N PRO A 46 7.80 0.66 10.73
CA PRO A 46 9.01 0.36 10.00
C PRO A 46 9.96 1.57 9.96
N VAL A 47 11.25 1.32 10.17
CA VAL A 47 12.30 2.34 10.04
C VAL A 47 12.65 2.52 8.56
N PRO A 48 12.55 3.74 8.00
CA PRO A 48 12.98 4.02 6.64
C PRO A 48 14.42 3.58 6.37
N GLY A 49 14.69 3.04 5.18
CA GLY A 49 16.03 2.61 4.78
C GLY A 49 16.52 1.30 5.39
N THR A 50 15.64 0.53 6.03
CA THR A 50 16.02 -0.73 6.70
C THR A 50 15.35 -1.98 6.13
N ILE A 51 14.58 -1.83 5.04
CA ILE A 51 13.93 -2.95 4.37
C ILE A 51 15.00 -3.84 3.72
N ASP A 52 14.86 -5.16 3.89
CA ASP A 52 15.66 -6.17 3.21
C ASP A 52 15.67 -5.92 1.69
N PRO A 53 16.85 -5.74 1.06
CA PRO A 53 16.98 -5.56 -0.38
C PRO A 53 16.28 -6.64 -1.22
N ARG A 54 16.08 -7.85 -0.69
CA ARG A 54 15.37 -8.95 -1.36
C ARG A 54 13.87 -8.76 -1.40
N ALA A 55 13.28 -8.08 -0.41
CA ALA A 55 11.85 -7.80 -0.35
C ALA A 55 11.47 -6.57 -1.20
N ARG A 56 12.42 -5.66 -1.43
CA ARG A 56 12.23 -4.39 -2.14
C ARG A 56 11.52 -4.52 -3.49
N PRO A 57 11.96 -5.38 -4.45
CA PRO A 57 11.30 -5.48 -5.75
C PRO A 57 9.84 -5.92 -5.65
N LEU A 58 9.52 -6.78 -4.69
CA LEU A 58 8.16 -7.27 -4.46
C LEU A 58 7.26 -6.17 -3.87
N ILE A 59 7.77 -5.43 -2.87
CA ILE A 59 7.08 -4.27 -2.28
C ILE A 59 6.80 -3.22 -3.37
N GLU A 60 7.81 -2.89 -4.18
CA GLU A 60 7.67 -1.92 -5.28
C GLU A 60 6.61 -2.35 -6.31
N SER A 61 6.57 -3.64 -6.64
CA SER A 61 5.58 -4.19 -7.57
C SER A 61 4.15 -4.03 -7.02
N TYR A 62 3.93 -4.30 -5.73
CA TYR A 62 2.62 -4.14 -5.11
C TYR A 62 2.24 -2.67 -4.90
N VAL A 63 3.18 -1.80 -4.54
CA VAL A 63 2.95 -0.35 -4.44
C VAL A 63 2.55 0.21 -5.81
N GLN A 64 3.21 -0.23 -6.89
CA GLN A 64 2.81 0.19 -8.23
C GLN A 64 1.40 -0.28 -8.59
N LEU A 65 1.06 -1.53 -8.28
CA LEU A 65 -0.29 -2.04 -8.49
C LEU A 65 -1.36 -1.25 -7.74
N LEU A 66 -1.09 -0.83 -6.49
CA LEU A 66 -2.00 0.02 -5.71
C LEU A 66 -2.21 1.37 -6.38
N ARG A 67 -1.14 2.00 -6.89
CA ARG A 67 -1.22 3.27 -7.61
C ARG A 67 -2.04 3.15 -8.89
N ASP A 68 -1.88 2.05 -9.63
CA ASP A 68 -2.62 1.80 -10.87
C ASP A 68 -4.13 1.63 -10.57
N ILE A 69 -4.47 0.95 -9.46
CA ILE A 69 -5.86 0.83 -8.98
C ILE A 69 -6.40 2.21 -8.59
N ASP A 70 -5.67 2.98 -7.80
CA ASP A 70 -6.11 4.29 -7.32
C ASP A 70 -6.28 5.28 -8.48
N ALA A 71 -5.41 5.23 -9.50
CA ALA A 71 -5.53 6.03 -10.72
C ALA A 71 -6.78 5.66 -11.53
N TRP A 72 -7.16 4.38 -11.54
CA TRP A 72 -8.36 3.92 -12.24
C TRP A 72 -9.66 4.27 -11.49
N VAL A 73 -9.64 4.20 -10.15
CA VAL A 73 -10.82 4.47 -9.30
C VAL A 73 -10.98 5.97 -8.98
N GLY A 74 -9.91 6.77 -9.07
CA GLY A 74 -9.90 8.22 -8.89
C GLY A 74 -9.56 8.70 -7.48
N ALA A 75 -9.26 7.80 -6.54
CA ALA A 75 -8.78 8.08 -5.19
C ALA A 75 -8.35 6.76 -4.50
N PRO A 76 -7.52 6.82 -3.43
CA PRO A 76 -7.33 5.67 -2.58
C PRO A 76 -8.67 5.19 -2.03
N LEU A 77 -8.98 3.93 -2.32
CA LEU A 77 -10.19 3.26 -1.84
C LEU A 77 -10.25 3.19 -0.30
N GLU A 78 -9.08 3.10 0.33
CA GLU A 78 -8.92 3.03 1.78
C GLU A 78 -7.53 3.54 2.18
N LEU A 79 -7.47 4.29 3.28
CA LEU A 79 -6.22 4.74 3.89
C LEU A 79 -5.70 3.70 4.87
N GLY A 80 -4.37 3.63 5.04
CA GLY A 80 -3.73 2.72 5.98
C GLY A 80 -3.08 3.50 7.12
N PRO A 81 -2.12 2.89 7.82
CA PRO A 81 -1.21 3.66 8.67
C PRO A 81 -0.50 4.75 7.86
N ASP A 82 -0.26 5.92 8.46
CA ASP A 82 0.34 7.07 7.77
C ASP A 82 1.65 6.72 7.05
N TRP A 83 2.50 5.89 7.66
CA TRP A 83 3.76 5.44 7.07
C TRP A 83 3.56 4.62 5.79
N LEU A 84 2.48 3.84 5.69
CA LEU A 84 2.17 3.05 4.50
C LEU A 84 1.72 3.97 3.38
N ASP A 85 0.89 4.97 3.71
CA ASP A 85 0.45 5.99 2.75
C ASP A 85 1.61 6.86 2.26
N GLU A 86 2.58 7.18 3.12
CA GLU A 86 3.83 7.84 2.71
C GLU A 86 4.65 6.99 1.73
N ILE A 87 4.78 5.69 1.97
CA ILE A 87 5.48 4.76 1.05
C ILE A 87 4.74 4.67 -0.29
N ILE A 88 3.42 4.47 -0.27
CA ILE A 88 2.61 4.40 -1.48
C ILE A 88 2.68 5.73 -2.23
N ALA A 89 2.76 6.88 -1.55
CA ALA A 89 2.92 8.19 -2.18
C ALA A 89 4.38 8.56 -2.52
N ARG A 90 5.38 7.77 -2.09
CA ARG A 90 6.82 8.11 -2.13
C ARG A 90 7.13 9.49 -1.52
N ARG A 91 6.69 9.73 -0.30
CA ARG A 91 6.86 11.01 0.41
C ARG A 91 7.76 10.88 1.64
N GLY A 92 8.32 12.02 2.06
CA GLY A 92 9.07 12.13 3.32
C GLY A 92 10.33 11.27 3.33
N ALA A 93 10.55 10.55 4.44
CA ALA A 93 11.72 9.66 4.60
C ALA A 93 11.71 8.45 3.66
N TRP A 94 10.64 8.25 2.89
CA TRP A 94 10.46 7.18 1.90
C TRP A 94 10.64 7.67 0.46
N GLU A 95 11.11 8.91 0.28
CA GLU A 95 11.42 9.49 -1.03
C GLU A 95 12.57 8.71 -1.71
N GLY A 96 12.35 8.29 -2.96
CA GLY A 96 13.24 7.38 -3.69
C GLY A 96 12.80 5.90 -3.69
N GLY A 97 11.73 5.56 -2.97
CA GLY A 97 11.32 4.18 -2.74
C GLY A 97 12.06 3.59 -1.54
N VAL A 98 11.75 2.33 -1.23
CA VAL A 98 12.44 1.52 -0.21
C VAL A 98 13.95 1.81 -0.26
N GLN A 99 14.48 2.58 0.70
CA GLN A 99 15.89 3.01 0.69
C GLN A 99 16.83 1.87 1.04
#